data_AF-A0AA35QWE3-F1
#
_entry.id   AF-A0AA35QWE3-F1
#
_cell.length_a   1.000
_cell.length_b   1.000
_cell.length_c   1.000
_cell.angle_alpha   90.00
_cell.angle_beta   90.00
_cell.angle_gamma   90.00
#
_symmetry.space_group_name_H-M   'P 1'
#
loop_
_entity.id
_entity.type
_entity.pdbx_description
1 polymer ?
#
loop_
_entity_poly.entity_id
_entity_poly.type
_entity_poly.pdbx_seq_one_letter_code
_entity_poly.pdbx_strand_id
1 'polypeptide(L)'
;MMAALVIQWLALASLLAGGAVSLDNGLALTPPMGWMSWERYRCNVDCTTDPYNCISEELYMEMADRLVDQGYKDLGYEFVNIDVHSRGLKLGIYGDIGTMTCGGYPGSYGHIETDAMTYAEWGVDMVKVDGCYANETVFAEGYPAMGKALNATGRPIVYSCSWPAYLKDVRN
;
A
#
# COMPACT_ATOMS: atom_id res chain seq x y z
N MET A 1 -41.14 -30.75 2.75
CA MET A 1 -39.83 -31.38 3.05
C MET A 1 -38.68 -30.83 2.21
N MET A 2 -38.80 -30.59 0.91
CA MET A 2 -37.68 -30.08 0.08
C MET A 2 -37.22 -28.65 0.43
N ALA A 3 -38.12 -27.76 0.85
CA ALA A 3 -37.76 -26.37 1.18
C ALA A 3 -36.86 -26.21 2.43
N ALA A 4 -37.02 -27.08 3.44
CA ALA A 4 -36.24 -27.02 4.68
C ALA A 4 -34.77 -27.44 4.45
N LEU A 5 -34.55 -28.38 3.53
CA LEU A 5 -33.20 -28.82 3.14
C LEU A 5 -32.46 -27.70 2.41
N VAL A 6 -33.11 -27.00 1.47
CA VAL A 6 -32.48 -25.89 0.72
C VAL A 6 -32.02 -24.75 1.65
N ILE A 7 -32.80 -24.42 2.68
CA ILE A 7 -32.45 -23.39 3.67
C ILE A 7 -31.24 -23.83 4.51
N GLN A 8 -31.15 -25.11 4.88
CA GLN A 8 -29.99 -25.65 5.60
C GLN A 8 -28.71 -25.65 4.75
N TRP A 9 -28.80 -25.94 3.45
CA TRP A 9 -27.66 -25.88 2.53
C TRP A 9 -27.19 -24.45 2.27
N LEU A 10 -28.10 -23.48 2.17
CA LEU A 10 -27.76 -22.06 2.06
C LEU A 10 -27.10 -21.51 3.32
N ALA A 11 -27.59 -21.89 4.51
CA ALA A 11 -26.98 -21.49 5.78
C ALA A 11 -25.58 -22.09 5.99
N LEU A 12 -25.35 -23.33 5.55
CA LEU A 12 -24.04 -23.98 5.62
C LEU A 12 -23.04 -23.38 4.62
N ALA A 13 -23.50 -22.96 3.43
CA ALA A 13 -22.67 -22.30 2.43
C ALA A 13 -22.17 -20.92 2.90
N SER A 14 -22.97 -20.16 3.67
CA SER A 14 -22.54 -18.89 4.26
C SER A 14 -21.50 -19.03 5.38
N LEU A 15 -21.41 -20.20 6.03
CA LEU A 15 -20.42 -20.48 7.08
C LEU A 15 -19.03 -20.86 6.52
N LEU A 16 -18.94 -21.19 5.23
CA LEU A 16 -17.68 -21.57 4.55
C LEU A 16 -17.07 -20.42 3.74
N ALA A 17 -17.73 -19.27 3.67
CA ALA A 17 -17.12 -18.05 3.15
C ALA A 17 -16.15 -17.52 4.21
N GLY A 18 -14.89 -17.95 4.15
CA GLY A 18 -13.80 -17.31 4.87
C GLY A 18 -13.75 -15.84 4.46
N GLY A 19 -14.26 -14.96 5.31
CA GLY A 19 -14.20 -13.52 5.07
C GLY A 19 -12.74 -13.08 4.99
N ALA A 20 -12.43 -12.20 4.05
CA ALA A 20 -11.15 -11.49 4.07
C ALA A 20 -11.12 -10.64 5.35
N VAL A 21 -10.25 -10.99 6.29
CA VAL A 21 -10.01 -10.16 7.48
C VAL A 21 -9.13 -9.00 7.06
N SER A 22 -9.75 -7.88 6.70
CA SER A 22 -9.05 -6.61 6.52
C SER A 22 -8.89 -5.91 7.85
N LEU A 23 -7.81 -5.14 8.00
CA LEU A 23 -7.66 -4.24 9.14
C LEU A 23 -8.74 -3.14 9.05
N ASP A 24 -9.68 -3.12 9.99
CA ASP A 24 -10.66 -2.03 10.13
C ASP A 24 -10.05 -0.89 10.97
N ASN A 25 -9.28 -0.03 10.30
CA ASN A 25 -8.60 1.11 10.92
C ASN A 25 -9.32 2.45 10.68
N GLY A 26 -10.56 2.43 10.19
CA GLY A 26 -11.36 3.63 9.92
C GLY A 26 -10.90 4.48 8.72
N LEU A 27 -9.95 3.98 7.91
CA LEU A 27 -9.45 4.65 6.69
C LEU A 27 -10.02 4.00 5.42
N ALA A 28 -9.80 4.66 4.27
CA ALA A 28 -10.19 4.17 2.95
C ALA A 28 -11.69 3.79 2.81
N LEU A 29 -12.57 4.48 3.55
CA LEU A 29 -14.03 4.34 3.43
C LEU A 29 -14.54 4.75 2.03
N THR A 30 -13.80 5.65 1.38
CA THR A 30 -13.89 5.94 -0.05
C THR A 30 -12.57 5.56 -0.73
N PRO A 31 -12.58 5.26 -2.04
CA PRO A 31 -11.35 4.96 -2.78
C PRO A 31 -10.29 6.07 -2.58
N PRO A 32 -9.05 5.73 -2.19
CA PRO A 32 -7.98 6.70 -2.06
C PRO A 32 -7.69 7.39 -3.39
N MET A 33 -7.57 8.71 -3.37
CA MET A 33 -7.23 9.54 -4.53
C MET A 33 -5.90 10.25 -4.28
N GLY A 34 -5.02 10.23 -5.27
CA GLY A 34 -3.68 10.79 -5.14
C GLY A 34 -2.83 10.55 -6.39
N TRP A 35 -1.52 10.69 -6.24
CA TRP A 35 -0.54 10.53 -7.30
C TRP A 35 0.56 9.54 -6.89
N MET A 36 1.00 8.72 -7.86
CA MET A 36 2.05 7.73 -7.67
C MET A 36 3.07 7.80 -8.81
N SER A 37 4.35 7.88 -8.46
CA SER A 37 5.45 8.06 -9.41
C SER A 37 5.65 6.90 -10.40
N TRP A 38 5.27 5.67 -10.01
CA TRP A 38 5.67 4.43 -10.69
C TRP A 38 5.38 4.39 -12.20
N GLU A 39 4.16 4.72 -12.63
CA GLU A 39 3.76 4.52 -14.03
C GLU A 39 4.57 5.42 -14.99
N ARG A 40 4.77 6.68 -14.59
CA ARG A 40 5.41 7.70 -15.43
C ARG A 40 6.93 7.76 -15.26
N TYR A 41 7.45 7.56 -14.04
CA TYR A 41 8.86 7.81 -13.70
C TYR A 41 9.66 6.54 -13.41
N ARG A 42 8.98 5.40 -13.15
CA ARG A 42 9.60 4.07 -12.99
C ARG A 42 10.73 4.09 -11.94
N CYS A 43 11.84 3.41 -12.23
CA CYS A 43 13.07 3.39 -11.41
C CYS A 43 14.15 4.35 -11.96
N ASN A 44 13.79 5.49 -12.55
CA ASN A 44 14.79 6.43 -13.03
C ASN A 44 15.53 7.08 -11.84
N VAL A 45 16.79 6.74 -11.63
CA VAL A 45 17.63 7.33 -10.57
C VAL A 45 18.80 8.14 -11.11
N ASP A 46 18.88 8.32 -12.43
CA ASP A 46 19.94 9.10 -13.05
C ASP A 46 19.58 10.60 -13.04
N CYS A 47 19.73 11.22 -11.87
CA CYS A 47 19.54 12.65 -11.72
C CYS A 47 20.66 13.49 -12.34
N THR A 48 21.75 12.88 -12.82
CA THR A 48 22.84 13.62 -13.47
C THR A 48 22.48 13.93 -14.91
N THR A 49 21.94 12.95 -15.63
CA THR A 49 21.57 13.13 -17.04
C THR A 49 20.09 13.49 -17.23
N ASP A 50 19.22 13.15 -16.27
CA ASP A 50 17.78 13.42 -16.32
C ASP A 50 17.24 13.99 -14.99
N PRO A 51 17.68 15.20 -14.59
CA PRO A 51 17.37 15.78 -13.27
C PRO A 51 15.88 16.03 -13.03
N TYR A 52 15.10 16.25 -14.10
CA TYR A 52 13.68 16.59 -14.01
C TYR A 52 12.74 15.37 -13.99
N ASN A 53 13.24 14.17 -14.29
CA ASN A 53 12.42 12.95 -14.28
C ASN A 53 13.01 11.84 -13.41
N CYS A 54 14.14 12.05 -12.73
CA CYS A 54 14.64 11.09 -11.77
C CYS A 54 13.79 11.09 -10.50
N ILE A 55 13.77 9.96 -9.78
CA ILE A 55 13.14 9.82 -8.47
C ILE A 55 13.99 10.58 -7.45
N SER A 56 13.57 11.81 -7.14
CA SER A 56 14.24 12.73 -6.22
C SER A 56 13.23 13.51 -5.39
N GLU A 57 13.69 14.14 -4.30
CA GLU A 57 12.86 15.05 -3.50
C GLU A 57 12.26 16.16 -4.35
N GLU A 58 13.04 16.74 -5.26
CA GLU A 58 12.62 17.80 -6.17
C GLU A 58 11.41 17.38 -7.02
N LEU A 59 11.44 16.18 -7.60
CA LEU A 59 10.32 15.66 -8.38
C LEU A 59 9.03 15.60 -7.54
N TYR A 60 9.11 15.07 -6.31
CA TYR A 60 7.91 14.93 -5.48
C TYR A 60 7.40 16.28 -4.95
N MET A 61 8.29 17.22 -4.63
CA MET A 61 7.91 18.57 -4.22
C MET A 61 7.24 19.33 -5.35
N GLU A 62 7.76 19.24 -6.58
CA GLU A 62 7.13 19.83 -7.77
C GLU A 62 5.74 19.24 -8.02
N MET A 63 5.57 17.92 -7.89
CA MET A 63 4.25 17.28 -8.07
C MET A 63 3.26 17.71 -6.99
N ALA A 64 3.72 17.87 -5.74
CA ALA A 64 2.90 18.38 -4.66
C ALA A 64 2.42 19.82 -4.94
N ASP A 65 3.30 20.69 -5.42
CA ASP A 65 2.94 22.05 -5.85
C ASP A 65 1.90 22.02 -6.97
N ARG A 66 2.11 21.19 -8.00
CA ARG A 66 1.17 21.05 -9.13
C ARG A 66 -0.21 20.56 -8.70
N LEU A 67 -0.29 19.62 -7.77
CA LEU A 67 -1.57 19.09 -7.27
C LEU A 67 -2.38 20.16 -6.52
N VAL A 68 -1.71 21.05 -5.79
CA VAL A 68 -2.35 22.18 -5.11
C VAL A 68 -2.71 23.28 -6.10
N ASP A 69 -1.74 23.76 -6.87
CA ASP A 69 -1.89 24.92 -7.76
C ASP A 69 -2.89 24.70 -8.89
N GLN A 70 -3.05 23.45 -9.35
CA GLN A 70 -3.99 23.09 -10.41
C GLN A 70 -5.34 22.59 -9.87
N GLY A 71 -5.59 22.69 -8.56
CA GLY A 71 -6.88 22.40 -7.94
C GLY A 71 -7.22 20.90 -7.81
N TYR A 72 -6.29 19.98 -8.07
CA TYR A 72 -6.52 18.54 -7.87
C TYR A 72 -6.79 18.20 -6.41
N LYS A 73 -6.11 18.89 -5.49
CA LYS A 73 -6.36 18.73 -4.05
C LYS A 73 -7.82 19.02 -3.70
N ASP A 74 -8.40 20.08 -4.24
CA ASP A 74 -9.79 20.46 -3.99
C ASP A 74 -10.80 19.44 -4.58
N LEU A 75 -10.34 18.59 -5.51
CA LEU A 75 -11.09 17.47 -6.07
C LEU A 75 -10.86 16.15 -5.29
N GLY A 76 -10.09 16.18 -4.19
CA GLY A 76 -9.86 15.03 -3.31
C GLY A 76 -8.56 14.27 -3.55
N TYR A 77 -7.64 14.76 -4.38
CA TYR A 77 -6.31 14.15 -4.52
C TYR A 77 -5.44 14.49 -3.31
N GLU A 78 -5.33 13.54 -2.38
CA GLU A 78 -4.67 13.78 -1.09
C GLU A 78 -3.31 13.11 -0.98
N PHE A 79 -3.02 11.98 -1.65
CA PHE A 79 -1.76 11.23 -1.43
C PHE A 79 -0.63 11.58 -2.42
N VAL A 80 0.60 11.80 -1.91
CA VAL A 80 1.86 11.94 -2.67
C VAL A 80 2.98 11.19 -1.95
N ASN A 81 3.91 10.55 -2.66
CA ASN A 81 4.99 9.79 -2.02
C ASN A 81 6.20 10.62 -1.53
N ILE A 82 5.98 11.73 -0.80
CA ILE A 82 7.01 12.44 0.00
C ILE A 82 6.37 13.30 1.11
N ASP A 83 7.16 13.86 2.04
CA ASP A 83 6.67 14.76 3.10
C ASP A 83 6.04 16.03 2.53
N VAL A 84 4.71 16.03 2.43
CA VAL A 84 3.89 17.09 1.81
C VAL A 84 2.83 17.64 2.74
N HIS A 85 2.92 17.37 4.04
CA HIS A 85 1.90 17.76 5.02
C HIS A 85 1.68 19.28 5.08
N SER A 86 2.72 20.08 4.85
CA SER A 86 2.63 21.55 4.77
C SER A 86 1.69 22.06 3.67
N ARG A 87 1.44 21.25 2.64
CA ARG A 87 0.51 21.51 1.54
C ARG A 87 -0.89 20.95 1.80
N GLY A 88 -1.12 20.35 2.97
CA GLY A 88 -2.36 19.65 3.33
C GLY A 88 -2.60 18.39 2.49
N LEU A 89 -1.54 17.82 1.95
CA LEU A 89 -1.52 16.50 1.30
C LEU A 89 -1.02 15.45 2.32
N LYS A 90 -1.15 14.18 1.98
CA LYS A 90 -0.82 12.98 2.74
C LYS A 90 0.37 12.26 2.10
N LEU A 91 1.24 11.69 2.92
CA LEU A 91 2.45 11.01 2.50
C LEU A 91 2.19 9.52 2.23
N GLY A 92 2.49 9.06 1.01
CA GLY A 92 2.56 7.64 0.65
C GLY A 92 4.00 7.10 0.64
N ILE A 93 4.20 5.82 0.94
CA ILE A 93 5.49 5.16 0.78
C ILE A 93 5.33 3.77 0.17
N TYR A 94 6.44 3.22 -0.31
CA TYR A 94 6.51 1.90 -0.93
C TYR A 94 7.46 0.99 -0.14
N GLY A 95 7.02 -0.24 0.09
CA GLY A 95 7.84 -1.33 0.62
C GLY A 95 7.54 -2.63 -0.14
N ASP A 96 8.26 -3.70 0.20
CA ASP A 96 8.08 -5.04 -0.37
C ASP A 96 8.19 -6.06 0.77
N ILE A 97 7.31 -7.06 0.80
CA ILE A 97 7.32 -8.07 1.87
C ILE A 97 8.45 -9.08 1.74
N GLY A 98 9.08 -9.17 0.56
CA GLY A 98 10.22 -10.03 0.31
C GLY A 98 11.56 -9.45 0.76
N THR A 99 12.64 -10.12 0.36
CA THR A 99 14.01 -9.71 0.72
C THR A 99 14.47 -8.46 -0.03
N MET A 100 13.88 -8.20 -1.19
CA MET A 100 14.18 -7.06 -2.05
C MET A 100 12.89 -6.55 -2.67
N THR A 101 12.85 -5.26 -3.02
CA THR A 101 11.80 -4.70 -3.85
C THR A 101 11.94 -5.19 -5.30
N CYS A 102 10.88 -5.07 -6.09
CA CYS A 102 10.93 -5.38 -7.52
C CYS A 102 12.01 -4.57 -8.29
N GLY A 103 12.41 -3.40 -7.79
CA GLY A 103 13.49 -2.58 -8.34
C GLY A 103 14.89 -2.95 -7.84
N GLY A 104 15.02 -3.97 -6.99
CA GLY A 104 16.30 -4.45 -6.44
C GLY A 104 16.79 -3.71 -5.20
N TYR A 105 15.93 -2.93 -4.53
CA TYR A 105 16.24 -2.23 -3.28
C TYR A 105 15.92 -3.11 -2.06
N PRO A 106 16.37 -2.78 -0.83
CA PRO A 106 16.05 -3.56 0.37
C PRO A 106 14.53 -3.74 0.57
N GLY A 107 14.10 -4.98 0.83
CA GLY A 107 12.73 -5.31 1.22
C GLY A 107 12.58 -5.49 2.74
N SER A 108 11.34 -5.70 3.19
CA SER A 108 10.96 -5.73 4.61
C SER A 108 11.04 -7.11 5.26
N TYR A 109 11.45 -8.16 4.54
CA TYR A 109 11.59 -9.49 5.12
C TYR A 109 12.57 -9.49 6.30
N GLY A 110 12.10 -9.88 7.49
CA GLY A 110 12.87 -9.84 8.73
C GLY A 110 12.91 -8.47 9.44
N HIS A 111 12.31 -7.44 8.84
CA HIS A 111 12.33 -6.05 9.34
C HIS A 111 10.93 -5.42 9.47
N ILE A 112 9.86 -6.20 9.33
CA ILE A 112 8.45 -5.73 9.30
C ILE A 112 8.12 -4.76 10.45
N GLU A 113 8.46 -5.11 11.69
CA GLU A 113 8.15 -4.27 12.85
C GLU A 113 8.96 -2.95 12.85
N THR A 114 10.24 -3.03 12.49
CA THR A 114 11.13 -1.87 12.38
C THR A 114 10.65 -0.92 11.29
N ASP A 115 10.28 -1.46 10.12
CA ASP A 115 9.80 -0.67 8.98
C ASP A 115 8.46 -0.03 9.30
N ALA A 116 7.52 -0.77 9.89
CA ALA A 116 6.22 -0.23 10.31
C ALA A 116 6.37 0.93 11.30
N MET A 117 7.23 0.78 12.32
CA MET A 117 7.51 1.85 13.27
C MET A 117 8.15 3.06 12.59
N THR A 118 9.10 2.82 11.69
CA THR A 118 9.78 3.86 10.92
C THR A 118 8.78 4.67 10.08
N TYR A 119 7.85 4.00 9.39
CA TYR A 119 6.79 4.68 8.64
C TYR A 119 5.92 5.56 9.54
N ALA A 120 5.56 5.05 10.73
CA ALA A 120 4.76 5.82 11.66
C ALA A 120 5.51 7.04 12.24
N GLU A 121 6.79 6.86 12.59
CA GLU A 121 7.68 7.92 13.07
C GLU A 121 7.89 9.02 12.03
N TRP A 122 8.01 8.66 10.75
CA TRP A 122 8.13 9.62 9.64
C TRP A 122 6.80 10.29 9.26
N GLY A 123 5.69 9.89 9.87
CA GLY A 123 4.38 10.47 9.57
C GLY A 123 3.77 10.00 8.24
N VAL A 124 4.12 8.80 7.76
CA VAL A 124 3.51 8.20 6.56
C VAL A 124 2.01 7.99 6.78
N ASP A 125 1.19 8.27 5.77
CA ASP A 125 -0.27 8.13 5.79
C ASP A 125 -0.78 6.95 4.96
N MET A 126 0.04 6.46 4.03
CA MET A 126 -0.26 5.29 3.19
C MET A 126 1.00 4.50 2.89
N VAL A 127 0.94 3.17 2.97
CA VAL A 127 2.02 2.29 2.52
C VAL A 127 1.49 1.29 1.50
N LYS A 128 2.16 1.21 0.35
CA LYS A 128 1.99 0.13 -0.62
C LYS A 128 3.05 -0.93 -0.36
N VAL A 129 2.63 -2.17 -0.14
CA VAL A 129 3.53 -3.31 0.05
C VAL A 129 3.42 -4.29 -1.11
N ASP A 130 4.52 -4.43 -1.84
CA ASP A 130 4.69 -5.35 -2.95
C ASP A 130 5.12 -6.76 -2.48
N GLY A 131 5.29 -7.68 -3.43
CA GLY A 131 5.55 -9.09 -3.15
C GLY A 131 6.67 -9.73 -3.96
N CYS A 132 7.61 -8.94 -4.48
CA CYS A 132 8.74 -9.50 -5.22
C CYS A 132 9.70 -10.24 -4.26
N TYR A 133 10.50 -11.16 -4.79
CA TYR A 133 11.51 -11.90 -4.01
C TYR A 133 10.96 -12.59 -2.74
N ALA A 134 9.69 -13.02 -2.78
CA ALA A 134 8.98 -13.73 -1.73
C ALA A 134 8.21 -14.92 -2.31
N ASN A 135 7.76 -15.82 -1.42
CA ASN A 135 6.95 -16.98 -1.77
C ASN A 135 5.62 -16.97 -1.01
N GLU A 136 4.75 -17.94 -1.29
CA GLU A 136 3.41 -18.01 -0.69
C GLU A 136 3.44 -18.09 0.85
N THR A 137 4.44 -18.75 1.44
CA THR A 137 4.65 -18.77 2.90
C THR A 137 4.95 -17.37 3.42
N VAL A 138 5.88 -16.66 2.77
CA VAL A 138 6.24 -15.28 3.13
C VAL A 138 5.04 -14.35 2.99
N PHE A 139 4.18 -14.54 1.98
CA PHE A 139 2.98 -13.73 1.85
C PHE A 139 1.97 -13.99 2.98
N ALA A 140 1.71 -15.27 3.27
CA ALA A 140 0.75 -15.69 4.28
C ALA A 140 1.11 -15.22 5.69
N GLU A 141 2.39 -15.10 5.99
CA GLU A 141 2.88 -14.60 7.29
C GLU A 141 3.11 -13.08 7.26
N GLY A 142 3.75 -12.59 6.19
CA GLY A 142 4.25 -11.22 6.10
C GLY A 142 3.17 -10.17 5.94
N TYR A 143 2.18 -10.35 5.06
CA TYR A 143 1.11 -9.35 4.87
C TYR A 143 0.27 -9.17 6.16
N PRO A 144 -0.17 -10.23 6.86
CA PRO A 144 -0.82 -10.08 8.16
C PRO A 144 0.09 -9.50 9.24
N ALA A 145 1.38 -9.87 9.26
CA ALA A 145 2.34 -9.32 10.22
C ALA A 145 2.53 -7.81 10.03
N MET A 146 2.67 -7.35 8.77
CA MET A 146 2.77 -5.93 8.45
C MET A 146 1.51 -5.16 8.84
N GLY A 147 0.32 -5.69 8.53
CA GLY A 147 -0.95 -5.07 8.97
C GLY A 147 -1.05 -4.94 10.49
N LYS A 148 -0.63 -5.96 11.24
CA LYS A 148 -0.56 -5.91 12.71
C LYS A 148 0.47 -4.92 13.22
N ALA A 149 1.66 -4.89 12.62
CA ALA A 149 2.74 -3.99 13.00
C ALA A 149 2.34 -2.53 12.78
N LEU A 150 1.75 -2.20 11.62
CA LEU A 150 1.20 -0.87 11.33
C LEU A 150 0.15 -0.47 12.38
N ASN A 151 -0.79 -1.36 12.70
CA ASN A 151 -1.80 -1.10 13.74
C ASN A 151 -1.19 -0.88 15.13
N ALA A 152 -0.14 -1.63 15.47
CA ALA A 152 0.55 -1.53 16.76
C ALA A 152 1.30 -0.20 16.94
N THR A 153 1.64 0.50 15.86
CA THR A 153 2.25 1.85 15.94
C THR A 153 1.30 2.90 16.52
N GLY A 154 -0.02 2.66 16.47
CA GLY A 154 -1.04 3.63 16.88
C GLY A 154 -1.29 4.76 15.87
N ARG A 155 -0.51 4.86 14.78
CA ARG A 155 -0.77 5.79 13.67
C ARG A 155 -1.74 5.15 12.66
N PRO A 156 -2.84 5.80 12.28
CA PRO A 156 -3.67 5.35 11.17
C PRO A 156 -2.90 5.46 9.85
N ILE A 157 -2.61 4.33 9.20
CA ILE A 157 -1.90 4.25 7.91
C ILE A 157 -2.75 3.41 6.94
N VAL A 158 -3.04 3.94 5.75
CA VAL A 158 -3.70 3.18 4.68
C VAL A 158 -2.76 2.07 4.21
N TYR A 159 -3.23 0.81 4.26
CA TYR A 159 -2.42 -0.34 3.90
C TYR A 159 -2.83 -0.95 2.54
N SER A 160 -2.06 -0.64 1.49
CA SER A 160 -2.29 -1.15 0.14
C SER A 160 -1.50 -2.45 -0.09
N CYS A 161 -2.20 -3.57 -0.13
CA CYS A 161 -1.62 -4.91 -0.24
C CYS A 161 -1.59 -5.42 -1.70
N SER A 162 -0.41 -5.81 -2.19
CA SER A 162 -0.28 -6.42 -3.53
C SER A 162 -0.45 -7.95 -3.54
N TRP A 163 -0.65 -8.57 -2.36
CA TRP A 163 -0.67 -10.03 -2.17
C TRP A 163 -1.45 -10.81 -3.26
N PRO A 164 -2.72 -10.49 -3.56
CA PRO A 164 -3.49 -11.31 -4.50
C PRO A 164 -2.90 -11.33 -5.92
N ALA A 165 -2.15 -10.30 -6.32
CA ALA A 165 -1.51 -10.23 -7.64
C ALA A 165 -0.36 -11.25 -7.81
N TYR A 166 0.20 -11.74 -6.70
CA TYR A 166 1.32 -12.68 -6.71
C TYR A 166 0.89 -14.14 -6.63
N LEU A 167 -0.35 -14.42 -6.23
CA LEU A 167 -0.89 -15.78 -6.16
C LEU A 167 -0.98 -16.40 -7.56
N LYS A 168 -0.54 -17.65 -7.69
CA LYS A 168 -0.49 -18.37 -8.97
C LYS A 168 -1.88 -18.76 -9.46
N ASP A 169 -2.76 -19.15 -8.54
CA ASP A 169 -4.12 -19.63 -8.84
C ASP A 169 -5.09 -18.52 -9.28
N VAL A 170 -4.71 -17.25 -9.16
CA VAL A 170 -5.51 -16.11 -9.63
C VAL A 170 -5.13 -15.71 -11.07
N ARG A 171 -4.03 -16.27 -11.60
CA ARG A 171 -3.50 -15.94 -12.93
C ARG A 171 -3.77 -17.00 -14.00
N ASN A 172 -4.38 -18.15 -13.67
CA ASN A 172 -4.95 -19.13 -14.61
C ASN A 172 -6.00 -20.02 -13.93
#